data_AF-A0AAN8KXX4-F1
#
_entry.id   AF-A0AAN8KXX4-F1
#
_cell.length_a   1.000
_cell.length_b   1.000
_cell.length_c   1.000
_cell.angle_alpha   90.00
_cell.angle_beta   90.00
_cell.angle_gamma   90.00
#
_symmetry.space_group_name_H-M   'P 1'
#
loop_
_entity.id
_entity.type
_entity.pdbx_description
1 polymer ?
#
loop_
_entity_poly.entity_id
_entity_poly.type
_entity_poly.pdbx_seq_one_letter_code
_entity_poly.pdbx_strand_id
1 'polypeptide(L)'
;PLFLLSPTFLPPLLPQFTSSHLSTSSNHLSVGVPSVVSIPDYVYSQLSNPLITSPEAKKIQQDICAVSHRVHASLKSIHEVLALERERIRQAWTGPDLRLSTSNQLATLCSTLAELEVQSCQTKVHSLSLSSGSTGGSKESYSTVRQDQNAEKTPSTGHSVQRTPSLADSMAEYYDARDVIVCENSSENGEEESDESGLSDVTTTSNSEPDEVHASATLNYRTSVSRAPDMVSTVPTNTGRRTVLPANCVDNSHIGIMTILYNNIGKDLSRVSMPCGLNEPLNLLQRVSEELEYSELLDIANRTEDPFERMLYIGVFSISGYAWATWRNRYKPFNPVLGETYESHRKERGFRYVAEQVSHHPPCSAVHAESENFTFWQDQRWKNKFWGKSLEIISSGPVNVKLPKYGDHYEWNKAVTCVHNVLSQQRWLEHYGEVTIRNTKSDICTCKISFVKSRYWTSDTSKNEVQGQVLNRAGEVVHRFGGLWHEGIFCDTLPNPQCIWKPNTQPDDHFQYYGFGRYARELNELTSELKKVLPPSDTRYRPDQRILEEGDVAGADRKKEEVEQKQRDRRKELAKKGEEHVPRFFRKEMDAAGNEIWLSNGTYWKIREQPGFANTENLDLWC
;
A
#
# COMPACT_ATOMS: atom_id res chain seq x y z
N PRO A 1 -11.99 46.41 49.66
CA PRO A 1 -11.75 47.87 49.55
C PRO A 1 -12.01 48.32 48.11
N LEU A 2 -12.37 49.59 47.87
CA LEU A 2 -12.94 50.03 46.59
C LEU A 2 -11.88 50.57 45.61
N PHE A 3 -12.24 50.55 44.31
CA PHE A 3 -11.94 51.60 43.31
C PHE A 3 -10.46 51.83 42.87
N LEU A 4 -10.13 52.30 41.65
CA LEU A 4 -10.82 52.41 40.34
C LEU A 4 -9.77 52.76 39.24
N LEU A 5 -10.25 52.98 38.00
CA LEU A 5 -9.64 53.71 36.86
C LEU A 5 -8.59 53.05 35.94
N SER A 6 -8.98 53.01 34.66
CA SER A 6 -8.15 52.93 33.43
C SER A 6 -7.91 54.39 32.91
N PRO A 7 -7.51 54.74 31.64
CA PRO A 7 -7.32 53.95 30.41
C PRO A 7 -6.11 54.40 29.49
N THR A 8 -6.22 54.09 28.18
CA THR A 8 -5.58 54.72 26.99
C THR A 8 -4.20 54.25 26.49
N PHE A 9 -3.79 54.74 25.31
CA PHE A 9 -3.13 54.01 24.20
C PHE A 9 -2.11 54.89 23.42
N LEU A 10 -1.33 54.29 22.49
CA LEU A 10 -0.52 54.92 21.41
C LEU A 10 0.75 55.72 21.83
N PRO A 11 1.63 56.15 20.88
CA PRO A 11 1.88 55.68 19.51
C PRO A 11 3.21 54.85 19.54
N PRO A 12 4.39 55.14 18.91
CA PRO A 12 4.80 55.83 17.66
C PRO A 12 5.08 54.79 16.52
N LEU A 13 5.86 54.96 15.43
CA LEU A 13 6.68 56.04 14.82
C LEU A 13 6.74 55.81 13.28
N LEU A 14 7.20 56.77 12.47
CA LEU A 14 7.51 56.67 11.03
C LEU A 14 8.49 57.80 10.62
N PRO A 15 9.36 57.64 9.59
CA PRO A 15 10.11 58.75 8.98
C PRO A 15 9.56 59.20 7.61
N GLN A 16 9.76 60.47 7.25
CA GLN A 16 9.35 61.16 6.01
C GLN A 16 10.37 62.26 5.64
N PHE A 17 10.38 62.93 4.48
CA PHE A 17 9.44 62.91 3.35
C PHE A 17 10.19 62.70 1.99
N THR A 18 10.22 63.49 0.91
CA THR A 18 9.75 64.86 0.52
C THR A 18 9.13 64.85 -0.89
N SER A 19 8.78 66.03 -1.45
CA SER A 19 8.03 66.13 -2.73
C SER A 19 8.19 67.48 -3.46
N SER A 20 8.13 67.46 -4.80
CA SER A 20 7.82 68.61 -5.69
C SER A 20 7.82 68.12 -7.17
N HIS A 21 7.05 68.66 -8.14
CA HIS A 21 5.95 69.64 -8.19
C HIS A 21 5.14 69.44 -9.50
N LEU A 22 3.81 69.66 -9.48
CA LEU A 22 2.92 70.28 -10.52
C LEU A 22 2.96 69.78 -12.01
N SER A 23 1.89 69.75 -12.82
CA SER A 23 0.42 69.97 -12.64
C SER A 23 -0.37 69.66 -13.95
N THR A 24 -1.72 69.57 -13.87
CA THR A 24 -2.72 69.68 -14.99
C THR A 24 -2.75 68.60 -16.10
N SER A 25 -3.89 68.17 -16.69
CA SER A 25 -5.32 68.46 -16.41
C SER A 25 -6.31 67.44 -17.07
N SER A 26 -7.42 67.19 -16.38
CA SER A 26 -8.80 66.89 -16.89
C SER A 26 -9.16 65.62 -17.70
N ASN A 27 -10.05 64.82 -17.09
CA ASN A 27 -11.23 64.11 -17.66
C ASN A 27 -11.11 63.19 -18.90
N HIS A 28 -11.23 61.85 -18.71
CA HIS A 28 -12.51 61.12 -18.86
C HIS A 28 -12.39 59.62 -18.47
N LEU A 29 -13.54 58.91 -18.39
CA LEU A 29 -13.67 57.55 -17.84
C LEU A 29 -13.02 56.44 -18.69
N SER A 30 -12.33 55.49 -18.04
CA SER A 30 -12.79 54.09 -17.89
C SER A 30 -11.74 53.24 -17.14
N VAL A 31 -12.14 52.05 -16.65
CA VAL A 31 -11.33 51.25 -15.70
C VAL A 31 -10.35 50.32 -16.42
N GLY A 32 -9.06 50.51 -16.16
CA GLY A 32 -7.99 49.60 -16.58
C GLY A 32 -7.56 48.65 -15.45
N VAL A 33 -7.41 47.36 -15.77
CA VAL A 33 -6.79 46.35 -14.88
C VAL A 33 -5.26 46.49 -14.96
N PRO A 34 -4.50 46.40 -13.86
CA PRO A 34 -3.04 46.44 -13.93
C PRO A 34 -2.50 45.25 -14.74
N SER A 35 -1.71 45.56 -15.75
CA SER A 35 -1.13 44.58 -16.68
C SER A 35 -0.05 43.72 -16.01
N VAL A 36 0.04 42.46 -16.42
CA VAL A 36 1.19 41.58 -16.15
C VAL A 36 2.47 42.24 -16.69
N VAL A 37 3.59 42.07 -15.98
CA VAL A 37 4.90 42.60 -16.40
C VAL A 37 5.29 42.04 -17.77
N SER A 38 5.51 42.92 -18.74
CA SER A 38 5.95 42.55 -20.09
C SER A 38 7.38 41.99 -20.07
N ILE A 39 7.60 40.93 -20.84
CA ILE A 39 8.93 40.32 -21.02
C ILE A 39 9.88 41.34 -21.68
N PRO A 40 11.12 41.54 -21.19
CA PRO A 40 12.06 42.50 -21.76
C PRO A 40 12.45 42.20 -23.22
N ASP A 41 12.61 43.25 -24.03
CA ASP A 41 12.78 43.15 -25.49
C ASP A 41 13.99 42.33 -25.95
N TYR A 42 15.03 42.17 -25.10
CA TYR A 42 16.22 41.37 -25.43
C TYR A 42 15.91 39.87 -25.62
N VAL A 43 14.77 39.39 -25.11
CA VAL A 43 14.32 38.00 -25.33
C VAL A 43 13.91 37.79 -26.79
N TYR A 44 13.38 38.82 -27.46
CA TYR A 44 13.03 38.74 -28.89
C TYR A 44 14.26 38.85 -29.79
N SER A 45 15.34 39.51 -29.36
CA SER A 45 16.54 39.71 -30.19
C SER A 45 17.49 38.51 -30.25
N GLN A 46 17.27 37.46 -29.47
CA GLN A 46 18.01 36.19 -29.55
C GLN A 46 17.32 35.11 -30.40
N LEU A 47 16.09 35.34 -30.87
CA LEU A 47 15.35 34.42 -31.75
C LEU A 47 15.63 34.72 -33.22
N SER A 48 16.80 34.30 -33.71
CA SER A 48 17.09 34.27 -35.15
C SER A 48 16.21 33.22 -35.84
N ASN A 49 15.19 33.67 -36.58
CA ASN A 49 14.28 32.82 -37.34
C ASN A 49 15.05 31.83 -38.25
N PRO A 50 14.95 30.51 -38.04
CA PRO A 50 15.37 29.55 -39.05
C PRO A 50 14.42 29.67 -40.25
N LEU A 51 14.94 29.74 -41.48
CA LEU A 51 14.10 29.66 -42.67
C LEU A 51 13.56 28.23 -42.81
N ILE A 52 12.32 28.01 -42.36
CA ILE A 52 11.62 26.74 -42.51
C ILE A 52 11.27 26.54 -44.00
N THR A 53 12.05 25.72 -44.70
CA THR A 53 11.93 25.48 -46.14
C THR A 53 11.07 24.27 -46.51
N SER A 54 10.93 23.27 -45.61
CA SER A 54 10.09 22.07 -45.83
C SER A 54 8.58 22.36 -45.65
N PRO A 55 7.69 21.75 -46.46
CA PRO A 55 6.25 21.78 -46.24
C PRO A 55 5.82 21.11 -44.93
N GLU A 56 6.44 19.99 -44.58
CA GLU A 56 6.15 19.19 -43.37
C GLU A 56 6.43 20.03 -42.11
N ALA A 57 7.58 20.71 -42.06
CA ALA A 57 7.95 21.54 -40.93
C ALA A 57 7.01 22.76 -40.75
N LYS A 58 6.47 23.33 -41.85
CA LYS A 58 5.42 24.35 -41.78
C LYS A 58 4.11 23.79 -41.24
N LYS A 59 3.73 22.57 -41.62
CA LYS A 59 2.55 21.89 -41.09
C LYS A 59 2.71 21.64 -39.58
N ILE A 60 3.85 21.10 -39.14
CA ILE A 60 4.17 20.86 -37.73
C ILE A 60 4.08 22.18 -36.93
N GLN A 61 4.63 23.28 -37.44
CA GLN A 61 4.50 24.59 -36.80
C GLN A 61 3.03 25.05 -36.68
N GLN A 62 2.20 24.84 -37.71
CA GLN A 62 0.77 25.15 -37.67
C GLN A 62 0.01 24.27 -36.66
N ASP A 63 0.30 22.97 -36.62
CA ASP A 63 -0.31 22.02 -35.69
C ASP A 63 0.07 22.35 -34.23
N ILE A 64 1.34 22.69 -33.95
CA ILE A 64 1.81 23.15 -32.63
C ILE A 64 1.09 24.44 -32.21
N CYS A 65 0.96 25.43 -33.10
CA CYS A 65 0.18 26.65 -32.82
C CYS A 65 -1.30 26.33 -32.55
N ALA A 66 -1.92 25.44 -33.32
CA ALA A 66 -3.32 25.05 -33.16
C ALA A 66 -3.57 24.24 -31.86
N VAL A 67 -2.62 23.43 -31.41
CA VAL A 67 -2.66 22.81 -30.07
C VAL A 67 -2.48 23.87 -28.98
N SER A 68 -1.49 24.75 -29.11
CA SER A 68 -1.20 25.82 -28.13
C SER A 68 -2.39 26.75 -27.91
N HIS A 69 -3.09 27.18 -28.98
CA HIS A 69 -4.30 27.98 -28.87
C HIS A 69 -5.46 27.24 -28.18
N ARG A 70 -5.63 25.93 -28.42
CA ARG A 70 -6.66 25.11 -27.74
C ARG A 70 -6.35 24.96 -26.24
N VAL A 71 -5.11 24.70 -25.87
CA VAL A 71 -4.66 24.64 -24.47
C VAL A 71 -4.86 25.99 -23.78
N HIS A 72 -4.46 27.10 -24.41
CA HIS A 72 -4.66 28.45 -23.86
C HIS A 72 -6.15 28.79 -23.66
N ALA A 73 -7.02 28.46 -24.62
CA ALA A 73 -8.46 28.67 -24.50
C ALA A 73 -9.08 27.85 -23.35
N SER A 74 -8.66 26.60 -23.18
CA SER A 74 -9.10 25.75 -22.07
C SER A 74 -8.65 26.29 -20.71
N LEU A 75 -7.38 26.68 -20.56
CA LEU A 75 -6.86 27.28 -19.34
C LEU A 75 -7.55 28.61 -19.00
N LYS A 76 -7.86 29.44 -20.00
CA LYS A 76 -8.62 30.69 -19.83
C LYS A 76 -10.04 30.43 -19.33
N SER A 77 -10.73 29.45 -19.90
CA SER A 77 -12.08 29.05 -19.44
C SER A 77 -12.07 28.53 -18.00
N ILE A 78 -11.09 27.69 -17.63
CA ILE A 78 -10.91 27.21 -16.25
C ILE A 78 -10.64 28.39 -15.30
N HIS A 79 -9.80 29.35 -15.69
CA HIS A 79 -9.54 30.56 -14.91
C HIS A 79 -10.79 31.42 -14.69
N GLU A 80 -11.62 31.59 -15.73
CA GLU A 80 -12.88 32.35 -15.66
C GLU A 80 -13.89 31.68 -14.70
N VAL A 81 -14.03 30.34 -14.74
CA VAL A 81 -14.86 29.58 -13.79
C VAL A 81 -14.34 29.70 -12.35
N LEU A 82 -13.02 29.57 -12.13
CA LEU A 82 -12.43 29.72 -10.80
C LEU A 82 -12.53 31.16 -10.26
N ALA A 83 -12.48 32.16 -11.13
CA ALA A 83 -12.70 33.56 -10.75
C ALA A 83 -14.15 33.82 -10.33
N LEU A 84 -15.12 33.23 -11.05
CA LEU A 84 -16.55 33.29 -10.71
C LEU A 84 -16.86 32.60 -9.37
N GLU A 85 -16.37 31.38 -9.14
CA GLU A 85 -16.59 30.69 -7.86
C GLU A 85 -15.88 31.39 -6.69
N ARG A 86 -14.67 31.94 -6.90
CA ARG A 86 -14.00 32.76 -5.86
C ARG A 86 -14.84 33.97 -5.47
N GLU A 87 -15.49 34.64 -6.42
CA GLU A 87 -16.33 35.80 -6.15
C GLU A 87 -17.68 35.41 -5.55
N ARG A 88 -18.28 34.29 -5.97
CA ARG A 88 -19.47 33.69 -5.33
C ARG A 88 -19.21 33.35 -3.86
N ILE A 89 -18.08 32.71 -3.56
CA ILE A 89 -17.64 32.40 -2.19
C ILE A 89 -17.41 33.70 -1.39
N ARG A 90 -16.77 34.71 -2.01
CA ARG A 90 -16.56 36.03 -1.39
C ARG A 90 -17.89 36.69 -1.02
N GLN A 91 -18.87 36.68 -1.92
CA GLN A 91 -20.18 37.29 -1.70
C GLN A 91 -20.96 36.57 -0.60
N ALA A 92 -20.93 35.22 -0.57
CA ALA A 92 -21.49 34.43 0.52
C ALA A 92 -20.83 34.76 1.88
N TRP A 93 -19.51 35.00 1.91
CA TRP A 93 -18.76 35.37 3.12
C TRP A 93 -19.01 36.81 3.59
N THR A 94 -19.36 37.72 2.67
CA THR A 94 -19.75 39.11 2.98
C THR A 94 -21.25 39.32 3.20
N GLY A 95 -22.08 38.29 2.99
CA GLY A 95 -23.53 38.35 3.14
C GLY A 95 -23.97 38.70 4.58
N PRO A 96 -25.01 39.55 4.76
CA PRO A 96 -25.48 39.94 6.10
C PRO A 96 -25.94 38.75 6.95
N ASP A 97 -26.66 37.79 6.34
CA ASP A 97 -27.36 36.72 7.05
C ASP A 97 -26.40 35.75 7.76
N LEU A 98 -25.26 35.45 7.13
CA LEU A 98 -24.25 34.55 7.70
C LEU A 98 -23.61 35.15 8.96
N ARG A 99 -23.46 36.49 9.01
CA ARG A 99 -22.91 37.19 10.18
C ARG A 99 -23.90 37.22 11.35
N LEU A 100 -25.19 37.46 11.11
CA LEU A 100 -26.19 37.36 12.17
C LEU A 100 -26.31 35.94 12.71
N SER A 101 -26.39 34.93 11.82
CA SER A 101 -26.51 33.53 12.22
C SER A 101 -25.33 33.08 13.10
N THR A 102 -24.10 33.31 12.63
CA THR A 102 -22.89 32.89 13.36
C THR A 102 -22.69 33.65 14.66
N SER A 103 -22.99 34.96 14.70
CA SER A 103 -22.86 35.76 15.92
C SER A 103 -23.89 35.36 16.99
N ASN A 104 -25.12 35.03 16.59
CA ASN A 104 -26.14 34.56 17.52
C ASN A 104 -25.81 33.17 18.06
N GLN A 105 -25.36 32.24 17.20
CA GLN A 105 -24.94 30.91 17.63
C GLN A 105 -23.75 30.96 18.60
N LEU A 106 -22.76 31.81 18.35
CA LEU A 106 -21.64 32.03 19.27
C LEU A 106 -22.10 32.67 20.59
N ALA A 107 -23.03 33.62 20.56
CA ALA A 107 -23.59 34.20 21.78
C ALA A 107 -24.32 33.15 22.64
N THR A 108 -25.15 32.29 22.04
CA THR A 108 -25.82 31.18 22.73
C THR A 108 -24.82 30.16 23.29
N LEU A 109 -23.75 29.85 22.56
CA LEU A 109 -22.67 28.98 23.04
C LEU A 109 -21.93 29.58 24.24
N CYS A 110 -21.59 30.87 24.20
CA CYS A 110 -20.95 31.55 25.33
C CYS A 110 -21.87 31.63 26.56
N SER A 111 -23.18 31.89 26.38
CA SER A 111 -24.14 31.89 27.49
C SER A 111 -24.30 30.49 28.12
N THR A 112 -24.47 29.45 27.30
CA THR A 112 -24.61 28.07 27.81
C THR A 112 -23.33 27.54 28.46
N LEU A 113 -22.14 27.91 27.96
CA LEU A 113 -20.87 27.63 28.62
C LEU A 113 -20.76 28.34 29.98
N ALA A 114 -21.17 29.61 30.09
CA ALA A 114 -21.16 30.33 31.36
C ALA A 114 -22.16 29.74 32.38
N GLU A 115 -23.35 29.32 31.94
CA GLU A 115 -24.32 28.63 32.79
C GLU A 115 -23.78 27.28 33.30
N LEU A 116 -23.13 26.49 32.43
CA LEU A 116 -22.47 25.23 32.80
C LEU A 116 -21.28 25.44 33.75
N GLU A 117 -20.50 26.52 33.57
CA GLU A 117 -19.39 26.86 34.47
C GLU A 117 -19.88 27.27 35.86
N VAL A 118 -20.98 28.03 35.95
CA VAL A 118 -21.65 28.36 37.22
C VAL A 118 -22.22 27.10 37.90
N GLN A 119 -22.87 26.19 37.17
CA GLN A 119 -23.36 24.91 37.71
C GLN A 119 -22.20 24.02 38.19
N SER A 120 -21.08 23.98 37.45
CA SER A 120 -19.86 23.26 37.84
C SER A 120 -19.26 23.82 39.14
N CYS A 121 -19.24 25.15 39.29
CA CYS A 121 -18.78 25.80 40.52
C CYS A 121 -19.71 25.52 41.71
N GLN A 122 -21.03 25.59 41.54
CA GLN A 122 -22.00 25.23 42.59
C GLN A 122 -21.86 23.77 43.03
N THR A 123 -21.66 22.85 42.07
CA THR A 123 -21.45 21.42 42.34
C THR A 123 -20.15 21.19 43.13
N LYS A 124 -19.06 21.88 42.80
CA LYS A 124 -17.81 21.84 43.58
C LYS A 124 -18.00 22.36 45.00
N VAL A 125 -18.69 23.49 45.20
CA VAL A 125 -18.97 24.04 46.53
C VAL A 125 -19.78 23.05 47.38
N HIS A 126 -20.83 22.44 46.83
CA HIS A 126 -21.60 21.42 47.54
C HIS A 126 -20.78 20.17 47.90
N SER A 127 -19.89 19.71 47.01
CA SER A 127 -19.04 18.54 47.28
C SER A 127 -18.01 18.78 48.39
N LEU A 128 -17.49 20.01 48.52
CA LEU A 128 -16.49 20.39 49.53
C LEU A 128 -17.11 20.72 50.90
N SER A 129 -18.41 21.07 50.95
CA SER A 129 -19.11 21.37 52.21
C SER A 129 -19.54 20.14 53.02
N LEU A 130 -19.36 18.92 52.51
CA LEU A 130 -19.77 17.66 53.17
C LEU A 130 -18.61 16.82 53.73
N SER A 131 -17.35 17.28 53.58
CA SER A 131 -16.15 16.53 54.00
C SER A 131 -15.21 17.34 54.90
N SER A 132 -15.72 17.90 56.01
CA SER A 132 -14.88 18.45 57.08
C SER A 132 -15.60 18.50 58.43
N GLY A 133 -15.28 17.55 59.31
CA GLY A 133 -15.75 17.52 60.69
C GLY A 133 -14.90 16.61 61.57
N SER A 134 -13.95 17.20 62.33
CA SER A 134 -13.02 16.53 63.27
C SER A 134 -11.93 15.66 62.62
N THR A 135 -10.63 15.67 62.99
CA THR A 135 -9.73 16.58 63.77
C THR A 135 -8.26 16.27 63.33
N GLY A 136 -7.21 17.05 63.61
CA GLY A 136 -7.14 18.32 64.36
C GLY A 136 -5.75 18.97 64.56
N GLY A 137 -4.62 18.34 64.21
CA GLY A 137 -3.26 18.92 64.40
C GLY A 137 -2.14 18.17 63.65
N SER A 138 -0.93 18.72 63.45
CA SER A 138 -0.41 20.04 63.85
C SER A 138 0.88 20.45 63.10
N LYS A 139 1.00 21.73 62.71
CA LYS A 139 2.25 22.51 62.40
C LYS A 139 3.07 22.14 61.15
N GLU A 140 3.20 23.04 60.15
CA GLU A 140 4.15 24.19 60.01
C GLU A 140 5.58 23.74 59.61
N SER A 141 6.31 24.36 58.65
CA SER A 141 6.08 25.59 57.87
C SER A 141 6.86 25.66 56.53
N TYR A 142 6.62 26.71 55.72
CA TYR A 142 7.17 26.92 54.35
C TYR A 142 8.50 27.73 54.31
N SER A 143 9.33 27.59 53.25
CA SER A 143 9.86 28.74 52.46
C SER A 143 10.75 28.40 51.23
N THR A 144 10.34 28.95 50.08
CA THR A 144 11.05 29.68 48.98
C THR A 144 12.49 29.36 48.49
N VAL A 145 12.67 29.48 47.16
CA VAL A 145 13.90 29.30 46.34
C VAL A 145 14.70 30.62 46.12
N ARG A 146 16.01 30.53 45.81
CA ARG A 146 16.79 31.57 45.08
C ARG A 146 17.80 30.99 44.07
N GLN A 147 18.23 31.81 43.11
CA GLN A 147 19.25 31.55 42.07
C GLN A 147 20.48 32.46 42.27
N ASP A 148 21.60 32.15 41.60
CA ASP A 148 22.69 33.09 41.26
C ASP A 148 23.46 32.64 39.98
N GLN A 149 24.39 33.46 39.46
CA GLN A 149 25.05 33.29 38.14
C GLN A 149 26.58 33.60 38.12
N ASN A 150 27.25 33.20 37.01
CA ASN A 150 28.56 33.69 36.48
C ASN A 150 29.86 33.25 37.24
N ALA A 151 31.09 33.17 36.68
CA ALA A 151 31.67 32.98 35.32
C ALA A 151 33.23 32.75 35.49
N GLU A 152 34.20 32.70 34.55
CA GLU A 152 34.35 32.82 33.07
C GLU A 152 35.78 32.34 32.62
N LYS A 153 36.04 32.19 31.29
CA LYS A 153 37.36 32.32 30.56
C LYS A 153 38.55 31.34 30.81
N THR A 154 39.53 31.05 29.91
CA THR A 154 39.75 30.95 28.42
C THR A 154 41.20 30.34 28.18
N PRO A 155 41.90 30.38 27.01
CA PRO A 155 41.69 29.66 25.72
C PRO A 155 42.97 28.94 25.15
N SER A 156 42.89 28.22 24.01
CA SER A 156 43.94 28.21 22.93
C SER A 156 43.63 27.35 21.67
N THR A 157 44.41 27.59 20.61
CA THR A 157 44.24 27.30 19.16
C THR A 157 44.75 25.92 18.67
N GLY A 158 44.32 25.43 17.48
CA GLY A 158 45.23 24.67 16.59
C GLY A 158 44.72 23.62 15.57
N HIS A 159 44.43 24.06 14.33
CA HIS A 159 44.57 23.32 13.04
C HIS A 159 43.75 22.05 12.70
N SER A 160 43.73 21.75 11.39
CA SER A 160 42.96 20.71 10.70
C SER A 160 43.88 19.82 9.83
N VAL A 161 43.60 18.52 9.74
CA VAL A 161 44.12 17.59 8.72
C VAL A 161 43.02 16.59 8.34
N GLN A 162 42.77 16.42 7.05
CA GLN A 162 41.86 15.39 6.53
C GLN A 162 42.55 14.01 6.48
N ARG A 163 41.84 12.95 6.89
CA ARG A 163 42.10 11.58 6.43
C ARG A 163 40.79 10.81 6.27
N THR A 164 40.48 10.42 5.05
CA THR A 164 39.43 9.45 4.70
C THR A 164 39.91 8.03 4.96
N PRO A 165 39.17 7.21 5.73
CA PRO A 165 39.17 5.77 5.56
C PRO A 165 38.41 5.41 4.27
N SER A 166 38.79 4.32 3.61
CA SER A 166 38.03 3.81 2.45
C SER A 166 36.61 3.41 2.87
N LEU A 167 35.63 3.88 2.11
CA LEU A 167 34.33 3.22 2.06
C LEU A 167 34.52 1.90 1.33
N ALA A 168 34.03 0.81 1.93
CA ALA A 168 33.77 -0.45 1.23
C ALA A 168 32.26 -0.51 1.00
N ASP A 169 31.84 -0.62 -0.26
CA ASP A 169 30.42 -0.64 -0.59
C ASP A 169 29.73 -1.85 0.01
N SER A 170 28.68 -1.57 0.77
CA SER A 170 27.80 -2.55 1.39
C SER A 170 26.40 -1.96 1.46
N MET A 171 25.78 -1.75 0.29
CA MET A 171 24.37 -1.38 0.15
C MET A 171 23.46 -2.48 0.71
N ALA A 172 23.29 -2.48 2.03
CA ALA A 172 22.50 -3.45 2.78
C ALA A 172 21.21 -2.80 3.29
N GLU A 173 20.47 -2.21 2.35
CA GLU A 173 19.24 -1.44 2.59
C GLU A 173 18.08 -2.30 3.12
N TYR A 174 17.16 -1.67 3.86
CA TYR A 174 16.06 -2.37 4.53
C TYR A 174 14.74 -2.17 3.78
N TYR A 175 14.22 -3.25 3.20
CA TYR A 175 12.88 -3.34 2.60
C TYR A 175 11.70 -3.10 3.57
N ASP A 176 11.98 -2.68 4.81
CA ASP A 176 10.97 -2.30 5.79
C ASP A 176 10.73 -0.79 5.88
N ALA A 177 11.73 0.01 5.53
CA ALA A 177 11.52 1.36 5.03
C ALA A 177 10.92 1.29 3.60
N ARG A 178 10.56 2.43 3.01
CA ARG A 178 10.38 2.50 1.56
C ARG A 178 11.75 2.57 0.91
N ASP A 179 11.97 1.71 -0.09
CA ASP A 179 13.12 1.77 -1.00
C ASP A 179 13.30 3.24 -1.47
N VAL A 180 14.49 3.78 -1.29
CA VAL A 180 14.71 5.23 -1.16
C VAL A 180 14.58 5.96 -2.51
N ILE A 181 14.23 7.25 -2.43
CA ILE A 181 14.20 8.17 -3.58
C ILE A 181 15.64 8.37 -4.09
N VAL A 182 16.07 7.49 -4.99
CA VAL A 182 17.32 7.65 -5.75
C VAL A 182 17.02 8.54 -6.95
N CYS A 183 17.34 9.82 -6.82
CA CYS A 183 17.63 10.67 -7.97
C CYS A 183 19.13 10.51 -8.28
N GLU A 184 19.47 9.79 -9.36
CA GLU A 184 20.86 9.65 -9.81
C GLU A 184 21.38 10.96 -10.39
N ASN A 185 21.94 11.80 -9.51
CA ASN A 185 22.79 12.91 -9.92
C ASN A 185 24.26 12.45 -9.96
N SER A 186 24.68 11.88 -11.09
CA SER A 186 26.09 11.68 -11.44
C SER A 186 26.28 11.89 -12.93
N SER A 187 26.80 13.06 -13.28
CA SER A 187 26.95 13.53 -14.66
C SER A 187 28.29 13.13 -15.25
N GLU A 188 28.31 12.27 -16.27
CA GLU A 188 29.45 12.16 -17.19
C GLU A 188 29.01 11.75 -18.62
N ASN A 189 28.56 12.76 -19.38
CA ASN A 189 28.56 12.90 -20.84
C ASN A 189 28.28 11.65 -21.73
N GLY A 190 27.05 11.55 -22.26
CA GLY A 190 26.74 10.64 -23.36
C GLY A 190 25.31 10.78 -23.90
N GLU A 191 25.13 11.66 -24.90
CA GLU A 191 24.00 11.70 -25.86
C GLU A 191 22.56 11.64 -25.28
N GLU A 192 21.97 12.82 -25.02
CA GLU A 192 20.56 12.98 -24.65
C GLU A 192 19.63 12.87 -25.88
N GLU A 193 18.98 11.71 -26.09
CA GLU A 193 17.76 11.63 -26.90
C GLU A 193 16.51 11.69 -26.00
N SER A 194 15.69 12.72 -26.22
CA SER A 194 14.54 13.10 -25.39
C SER A 194 13.23 12.69 -26.07
N ASP A 195 12.78 11.44 -25.87
CA ASP A 195 11.52 10.92 -26.41
C ASP A 195 10.42 10.76 -25.35
N GLU A 196 9.95 11.89 -24.81
CA GLU A 196 8.64 11.99 -24.14
C GLU A 196 7.54 12.23 -25.19
N SER A 197 7.14 11.15 -25.88
CA SER A 197 5.80 10.88 -26.45
C SER A 197 5.89 9.98 -27.70
N GLY A 198 4.89 9.10 -27.92
CA GLY A 198 4.68 8.50 -29.25
C GLY A 198 4.75 6.99 -29.40
N LEU A 199 4.47 6.18 -28.36
CA LEU A 199 4.09 4.76 -28.59
C LEU A 199 2.66 4.65 -29.14
N SER A 200 2.49 5.15 -30.36
CA SER A 200 1.41 4.80 -31.28
C SER A 200 2.02 4.15 -32.50
N ASP A 201 2.30 2.84 -32.42
CA ASP A 201 2.44 2.02 -33.61
C ASP A 201 1.54 0.79 -33.53
N VAL A 202 0.99 0.41 -34.68
CA VAL A 202 -0.22 -0.43 -34.76
C VAL A 202 0.16 -1.86 -35.11
N THR A 203 -0.03 -2.77 -34.15
CA THR A 203 -0.22 -4.20 -34.49
C THR A 203 -1.71 -4.45 -34.75
N THR A 204 -2.08 -4.60 -36.02
CA THR A 204 -3.49 -4.68 -36.43
C THR A 204 -4.12 -6.03 -36.06
N THR A 205 -4.74 -6.11 -34.88
CA THR A 205 -5.73 -7.15 -34.53
C THR A 205 -7.02 -6.49 -34.07
N SER A 206 -7.83 -6.05 -35.04
CA SER A 206 -9.09 -5.33 -34.81
C SER A 206 -10.18 -6.25 -34.23
N ASN A 207 -10.24 -6.36 -32.90
CA ASN A 207 -11.44 -6.78 -32.17
C ASN A 207 -12.05 -5.60 -31.41
N SER A 208 -12.43 -4.56 -32.16
CA SER A 208 -13.30 -3.49 -31.66
C SER A 208 -14.75 -3.98 -31.66
N GLU A 209 -15.11 -4.82 -30.68
CA GLU A 209 -16.53 -5.01 -30.36
C GLU A 209 -17.09 -3.68 -29.82
N PRO A 210 -18.31 -3.27 -30.22
CA PRO A 210 -18.83 -1.97 -29.84
C PRO A 210 -19.13 -1.90 -28.33
N ASP A 211 -18.98 -0.71 -27.73
CA ASP A 211 -19.20 -0.49 -26.28
C ASP A 211 -20.56 -1.00 -25.77
N GLU A 212 -21.58 -1.04 -26.63
CA GLU A 212 -22.90 -1.60 -26.32
C GLU A 212 -22.86 -3.10 -25.98
N VAL A 213 -21.98 -3.88 -26.63
CA VAL A 213 -21.79 -5.31 -26.36
C VAL A 213 -21.07 -5.49 -25.03
N HIS A 214 -20.01 -4.71 -24.74
CA HIS A 214 -19.35 -4.72 -23.43
C HIS A 214 -20.31 -4.31 -22.29
N ALA A 215 -21.16 -3.29 -22.50
CA ALA A 215 -22.16 -2.86 -21.53
C ALA A 215 -23.24 -3.95 -21.30
N SER A 216 -23.73 -4.58 -22.38
CA SER A 216 -24.71 -5.67 -22.31
C SER A 216 -24.13 -6.91 -21.62
N ALA A 217 -22.90 -7.30 -21.96
CA ALA A 217 -22.16 -8.37 -21.29
C ALA A 217 -22.00 -8.09 -19.79
N THR A 218 -21.65 -6.84 -19.41
CA THR A 218 -21.52 -6.40 -18.01
C THR A 218 -22.86 -6.46 -17.25
N LEU A 219 -23.98 -6.15 -17.91
CA LEU A 219 -25.31 -6.23 -17.29
C LEU A 219 -25.76 -7.69 -17.09
N ASN A 220 -25.52 -8.56 -18.07
CA ASN A 220 -25.76 -9.99 -17.98
C ASN A 220 -24.86 -10.65 -16.93
N TYR A 221 -23.59 -10.24 -16.85
CA TYR A 221 -22.64 -10.59 -15.79
C TYR A 221 -23.21 -10.31 -14.39
N ARG A 222 -23.57 -9.05 -14.07
CA ARG A 222 -24.12 -8.72 -12.73
C ARG A 222 -25.43 -9.44 -12.43
N THR A 223 -26.25 -9.71 -13.45
CA THR A 223 -27.48 -10.50 -13.33
C THR A 223 -27.18 -11.98 -13.05
N SER A 224 -26.06 -12.51 -13.54
CA SER A 224 -25.59 -13.87 -13.21
C SER A 224 -24.95 -13.93 -11.82
N VAL A 225 -24.10 -12.96 -11.43
CA VAL A 225 -23.53 -12.84 -10.07
C VAL A 225 -24.62 -12.87 -8.99
N SER A 226 -25.64 -12.03 -9.14
CA SER A 226 -26.72 -11.87 -8.16
C SER A 226 -27.72 -13.05 -8.12
N ARG A 227 -27.69 -13.94 -9.11
CA ARG A 227 -28.50 -15.17 -9.17
C ARG A 227 -27.72 -16.44 -8.85
N ALA A 228 -26.39 -16.40 -8.97
CA ALA A 228 -25.52 -17.51 -8.62
C ALA A 228 -25.62 -17.76 -7.11
N PRO A 229 -26.05 -18.97 -6.66
CA PRO A 229 -26.08 -19.29 -5.24
C PRO A 229 -24.67 -19.12 -4.66
N ASP A 230 -24.59 -18.96 -3.34
CA ASP A 230 -23.30 -19.07 -2.66
C ASP A 230 -22.71 -20.45 -2.98
N MET A 231 -21.47 -20.45 -3.47
CA MET A 231 -20.79 -21.70 -3.80
C MET A 231 -20.76 -22.53 -2.52
N VAL A 232 -21.43 -23.69 -2.54
CA VAL A 232 -21.66 -24.49 -1.34
C VAL A 232 -20.31 -24.98 -0.85
N SER A 233 -19.74 -24.25 0.11
CA SER A 233 -18.41 -24.51 0.61
C SER A 233 -18.39 -25.90 1.21
N THR A 234 -17.61 -26.79 0.60
CA THR A 234 -17.39 -28.16 1.07
C THR A 234 -16.63 -28.20 2.40
N VAL A 235 -16.05 -27.05 2.80
CA VAL A 235 -15.41 -26.82 4.09
C VAL A 235 -16.49 -26.66 5.17
N PRO A 236 -16.50 -27.49 6.23
CA PRO A 236 -17.47 -27.38 7.31
C PRO A 236 -17.46 -25.99 7.97
N THR A 237 -18.62 -25.39 8.19
CA THR A 237 -18.74 -24.05 8.80
C THR A 237 -18.18 -23.97 10.22
N ASN A 238 -18.10 -25.10 10.93
CA ASN A 238 -17.41 -25.24 12.21
C ASN A 238 -16.10 -26.04 12.06
N THR A 239 -15.02 -25.34 11.71
CA THR A 239 -13.65 -25.89 11.61
C THR A 239 -12.95 -26.04 12.98
N GLY A 240 -13.57 -25.56 14.07
CA GLY A 240 -12.92 -25.43 15.38
C GLY A 240 -11.84 -24.34 15.47
N ARG A 241 -11.66 -23.53 14.42
CA ARG A 241 -10.70 -22.41 14.35
C ARG A 241 -11.34 -21.10 14.76
N ARG A 242 -10.55 -20.14 15.26
CA ARG A 242 -11.04 -18.82 15.69
C ARG A 242 -11.71 -18.02 14.57
N THR A 243 -12.80 -17.33 14.91
CA THR A 243 -13.55 -16.42 14.01
C THR A 243 -13.24 -14.94 14.25
N VAL A 244 -12.56 -14.60 15.34
CA VAL A 244 -12.18 -13.24 15.74
C VAL A 244 -10.70 -13.19 16.16
N LEU A 245 -10.12 -11.99 16.22
CA LEU A 245 -8.77 -11.76 16.78
C LEU A 245 -8.87 -11.43 18.29
N PRO A 246 -7.77 -11.54 19.07
CA PRO A 246 -7.76 -11.19 20.50
C PRO A 246 -8.11 -9.72 20.78
N ALA A 247 -7.71 -8.81 19.90
CA ALA A 247 -8.03 -7.39 19.97
C ALA A 247 -8.49 -6.83 18.61
N ASN A 248 -9.20 -5.70 18.65
CA ASN A 248 -9.54 -4.93 17.46
C ASN A 248 -8.31 -4.14 16.96
N CYS A 249 -8.25 -3.85 15.66
CA CYS A 249 -7.20 -3.02 15.09
C CYS A 249 -7.26 -1.59 15.65
N VAL A 250 -6.13 -1.09 16.14
CA VAL A 250 -5.99 0.27 16.70
C VAL A 250 -6.13 1.33 15.60
N ASP A 251 -6.71 2.48 15.92
CA ASP A 251 -6.81 3.60 14.99
C ASP A 251 -5.43 4.17 14.65
N ASN A 252 -5.06 4.09 13.38
CA ASN A 252 -3.82 4.60 12.81
C ASN A 252 -4.02 5.87 11.95
N SER A 253 -5.19 6.52 12.04
CA SER A 253 -5.52 7.77 11.35
C SER A 253 -4.49 8.89 11.57
N HIS A 254 -3.85 8.91 12.75
CA HIS A 254 -2.79 9.84 13.12
C HIS A 254 -1.42 9.49 12.52
N ILE A 255 -1.20 8.24 12.09
CA ILE A 255 0.08 7.76 11.54
C ILE A 255 0.11 7.99 10.01
N GLY A 256 0.23 9.26 9.61
CA GLY A 256 0.45 9.61 8.22
C GLY A 256 1.84 9.18 7.74
N ILE A 257 1.94 8.47 6.60
CA ILE A 257 3.26 8.12 6.05
C ILE A 257 4.03 9.38 5.60
N MET A 258 3.32 10.44 5.20
CA MET A 258 3.92 11.75 4.99
C MET A 258 4.55 12.31 6.28
N THR A 259 3.92 12.09 7.44
CA THR A 259 4.46 12.46 8.77
C THR A 259 5.72 11.65 9.11
N ILE A 260 5.75 10.36 8.78
CA ILE A 260 6.95 9.51 8.93
C ILE A 260 8.11 10.06 8.08
N LEU A 261 7.85 10.46 6.83
CA LEU A 261 8.85 11.07 5.96
C LEU A 261 9.34 12.42 6.52
N TYR A 262 8.43 13.32 6.91
CA TYR A 262 8.79 14.62 7.53
C TYR A 262 9.64 14.45 8.80
N ASN A 263 9.27 13.53 9.69
CA ASN A 263 9.99 13.27 10.96
C ASN A 263 11.37 12.63 10.77
N ASN A 264 11.73 12.26 9.54
CA ASN A 264 13.01 11.64 9.20
C ASN A 264 13.77 12.36 8.06
N ILE A 265 13.38 13.60 7.73
CA ILE A 265 14.19 14.47 6.85
C ILE A 265 15.61 14.62 7.43
N GLY A 266 16.62 14.51 6.56
CA GLY A 266 18.03 14.58 6.93
C GLY A 266 18.60 13.33 7.61
N LYS A 267 17.80 12.27 7.79
CA LYS A 267 18.27 10.95 8.20
C LYS A 267 18.40 10.03 6.98
N ASP A 268 19.21 8.99 7.12
CA ASP A 268 19.23 7.84 6.22
C ASP A 268 17.87 7.11 6.29
N LEU A 269 17.00 7.39 5.31
CA LEU A 269 15.64 6.84 5.27
C LEU A 269 15.61 5.32 5.17
N SER A 270 16.66 4.67 4.67
CA SER A 270 16.73 3.20 4.62
C SER A 270 16.68 2.58 6.03
N ARG A 271 17.05 3.33 7.08
CA ARG A 271 17.05 2.86 8.49
C ARG A 271 15.72 3.10 9.20
N VAL A 272 14.73 3.72 8.54
CA VAL A 272 13.45 4.08 9.17
C VAL A 272 12.50 2.88 9.08
N SER A 273 12.59 2.00 10.08
CA SER A 273 11.64 0.90 10.22
C SER A 273 10.21 1.44 10.34
N MET A 274 9.28 0.86 9.58
CA MET A 274 7.87 1.27 9.58
C MET A 274 7.19 0.86 10.89
N PRO A 275 6.40 1.76 11.54
CA PRO A 275 5.71 1.47 12.80
C PRO A 275 4.63 0.39 12.67
N CYS A 276 4.51 -0.45 13.70
CA CYS A 276 3.55 -1.55 13.80
C CYS A 276 2.09 -1.10 13.67
N GLY A 277 1.77 0.15 14.01
CA GLY A 277 0.44 0.73 13.78
C GLY A 277 0.04 0.82 12.29
N LEU A 278 1.00 0.71 11.35
CA LEU A 278 0.75 0.58 9.91
C LEU A 278 0.85 -0.87 9.41
N ASN A 279 1.19 -1.81 10.28
CA ASN A 279 1.17 -3.23 9.99
C ASN A 279 -0.21 -3.86 10.27
N GLU A 280 -0.42 -5.02 9.66
CA GLU A 280 -1.44 -5.99 10.06
C GLU A 280 -0.74 -7.19 10.74
N PRO A 281 -1.40 -7.95 11.64
CA PRO A 281 -0.79 -9.04 12.41
C PRO A 281 -0.59 -10.35 11.59
N LEU A 282 -0.19 -10.21 10.32
CA LEU A 282 0.22 -11.30 9.42
C LEU A 282 1.53 -10.92 8.71
N ASN A 283 2.38 -11.91 8.40
CA ASN A 283 3.62 -11.71 7.63
C ASN A 283 3.45 -12.10 6.14
N LEU A 284 4.50 -11.90 5.33
CA LEU A 284 4.47 -12.31 3.91
C LEU A 284 4.34 -13.83 3.70
N LEU A 285 4.89 -14.68 4.58
CA LEU A 285 4.74 -16.15 4.47
C LEU A 285 3.28 -16.59 4.65
N GLN A 286 2.57 -15.91 5.55
CA GLN A 286 1.13 -16.07 5.78
C GLN A 286 0.32 -15.47 4.64
N ARG A 287 0.69 -14.29 4.12
CA ARG A 287 0.00 -13.68 2.98
C ARG A 287 0.04 -14.56 1.72
N VAL A 288 1.16 -15.19 1.41
CA VAL A 288 1.24 -16.13 0.26
C VAL A 288 0.40 -17.38 0.50
N SER A 289 0.15 -17.78 1.76
CA SER A 289 -0.78 -18.86 2.11
C SER A 289 -2.26 -18.50 1.85
N GLU A 290 -2.60 -17.23 1.60
CA GLU A 290 -3.96 -16.76 1.26
C GLU A 290 -4.33 -17.04 -0.20
N GLU A 291 -3.34 -17.25 -1.07
CA GLU A 291 -3.57 -17.68 -2.47
C GLU A 291 -4.20 -19.09 -2.54
N LEU A 292 -4.26 -19.82 -1.42
CA LEU A 292 -4.94 -21.12 -1.27
C LEU A 292 -6.31 -21.03 -0.57
N GLU A 293 -6.88 -19.84 -0.35
CA GLU A 293 -8.25 -19.68 0.18
C GLU A 293 -9.30 -20.32 -0.75
N TYR A 294 -9.06 -20.39 -2.06
CA TYR A 294 -9.97 -20.99 -3.05
C TYR A 294 -9.36 -22.24 -3.71
N SER A 295 -8.61 -23.02 -2.91
CA SER A 295 -7.93 -24.26 -3.30
C SER A 295 -8.86 -25.32 -3.90
N GLU A 296 -10.16 -25.28 -3.60
CA GLU A 296 -11.18 -26.13 -4.20
C GLU A 296 -11.27 -26.01 -5.73
N LEU A 297 -10.85 -24.88 -6.32
CA LEU A 297 -10.74 -24.71 -7.77
C LEU A 297 -9.67 -25.65 -8.37
N LEU A 298 -8.59 -25.95 -7.64
CA LEU A 298 -7.59 -26.93 -8.03
C LEU A 298 -8.12 -28.37 -7.88
N ASP A 299 -8.90 -28.64 -6.84
CA ASP A 299 -9.58 -29.93 -6.68
C ASP A 299 -10.61 -30.18 -7.79
N ILE A 300 -11.29 -29.14 -8.30
CA ILE A 300 -12.17 -29.23 -9.46
C ILE A 300 -11.35 -29.46 -10.73
N ALA A 301 -10.29 -28.65 -10.96
CA ALA A 301 -9.40 -28.81 -12.11
C ALA A 301 -8.80 -30.23 -12.19
N ASN A 302 -8.35 -30.83 -11.08
CA ASN A 302 -7.82 -32.20 -11.09
C ASN A 302 -8.88 -33.27 -11.41
N ARG A 303 -10.19 -32.94 -11.33
CA ARG A 303 -11.29 -33.87 -11.67
C ARG A 303 -11.79 -33.69 -13.11
N THR A 304 -11.85 -32.46 -13.63
CA THR A 304 -12.30 -32.10 -14.98
C THR A 304 -11.46 -32.75 -16.09
N GLU A 305 -12.10 -33.38 -17.07
CA GLU A 305 -11.42 -34.22 -18.08
C GLU A 305 -10.97 -33.44 -19.33
N ASP A 306 -11.71 -32.39 -19.71
CA ASP A 306 -11.32 -31.48 -20.79
C ASP A 306 -10.13 -30.59 -20.37
N PRO A 307 -8.98 -30.59 -21.09
CA PRO A 307 -7.88 -29.67 -20.82
C PRO A 307 -8.26 -28.18 -20.95
N PHE A 308 -9.26 -27.82 -21.77
CA PHE A 308 -9.68 -26.42 -21.94
C PHE A 308 -10.46 -25.93 -20.71
N GLU A 309 -11.42 -26.70 -20.21
CA GLU A 309 -12.09 -26.42 -18.93
C GLU A 309 -11.11 -26.49 -17.74
N ARG A 310 -10.12 -27.41 -17.72
CA ARG A 310 -9.06 -27.39 -16.70
C ARG A 310 -8.29 -26.08 -16.71
N MET A 311 -7.90 -25.60 -17.88
CA MET A 311 -7.20 -24.32 -18.03
C MET A 311 -8.07 -23.14 -17.56
N LEU A 312 -9.39 -23.18 -17.79
CA LEU A 312 -10.33 -22.21 -17.22
C LEU A 312 -10.30 -22.22 -15.68
N TYR A 313 -10.37 -23.39 -15.03
CA TYR A 313 -10.31 -23.47 -13.55
C TYR A 313 -8.97 -23.00 -12.98
N ILE A 314 -7.84 -23.30 -13.63
CA ILE A 314 -6.52 -22.77 -13.24
C ILE A 314 -6.46 -21.24 -13.44
N GLY A 315 -7.05 -20.73 -14.53
CA GLY A 315 -7.17 -19.30 -14.78
C GLY A 315 -7.96 -18.57 -13.69
N VAL A 316 -9.12 -19.11 -13.33
CA VAL A 316 -9.97 -18.54 -12.26
C VAL A 316 -9.29 -18.64 -10.89
N PHE A 317 -8.58 -19.74 -10.60
CA PHE A 317 -7.75 -19.86 -9.39
C PHE A 317 -6.67 -18.76 -9.34
N SER A 318 -5.97 -18.48 -10.44
CA SER A 318 -4.94 -17.43 -10.49
C SER A 318 -5.48 -16.02 -10.20
N ILE A 319 -6.75 -15.76 -10.51
CA ILE A 319 -7.43 -14.49 -10.19
C ILE A 319 -7.86 -14.46 -8.71
N SER A 320 -8.32 -15.60 -8.17
CA SER A 320 -8.89 -15.68 -6.81
C SER A 320 -7.94 -15.20 -5.69
N GLY A 321 -6.63 -15.37 -5.87
CA GLY A 321 -5.59 -14.92 -4.93
C GLY A 321 -5.48 -13.39 -4.75
N TYR A 322 -6.18 -12.60 -5.56
CA TYR A 322 -6.24 -11.13 -5.46
C TYR A 322 -7.43 -10.61 -4.65
N ALA A 323 -8.44 -11.45 -4.36
CA ALA A 323 -9.73 -11.03 -3.77
C ALA A 323 -9.63 -10.26 -2.44
N TRP A 324 -8.59 -10.53 -1.63
CA TRP A 324 -8.37 -9.88 -0.33
C TRP A 324 -8.11 -8.36 -0.42
N ALA A 325 -7.66 -7.87 -1.59
CA ALA A 325 -7.16 -6.50 -1.76
C ALA A 325 -8.21 -5.41 -1.52
N THR A 326 -9.48 -5.71 -1.76
CA THR A 326 -10.63 -4.81 -1.52
C THR A 326 -10.64 -4.26 -0.09
N TRP A 327 -10.28 -5.10 0.89
CA TRP A 327 -10.52 -4.82 2.31
C TRP A 327 -9.26 -4.38 3.09
N ARG A 328 -8.05 -4.65 2.57
CA ARG A 328 -6.77 -4.53 3.30
C ARG A 328 -5.81 -3.47 2.75
N ASN A 329 -6.31 -2.50 1.98
CA ASN A 329 -5.53 -1.40 1.40
C ASN A 329 -4.87 -0.43 2.40
N ARG A 330 -5.16 -0.54 3.71
CA ARG A 330 -4.61 0.31 4.78
C ARG A 330 -3.30 -0.19 5.39
N TYR A 331 -3.06 -1.51 5.41
CA TYR A 331 -2.03 -2.15 6.25
C TYR A 331 -0.98 -2.91 5.44
N LYS A 332 0.24 -2.98 5.97
CA LYS A 332 1.37 -3.77 5.42
C LYS A 332 1.54 -5.09 6.20
N PRO A 333 1.69 -6.26 5.58
CA PRO A 333 2.14 -7.44 6.31
C PRO A 333 3.56 -7.24 6.87
N PHE A 334 3.90 -7.94 7.96
CA PHE A 334 5.28 -7.98 8.45
C PHE A 334 6.20 -8.62 7.39
N ASN A 335 7.40 -8.05 7.23
CA ASN A 335 8.45 -8.69 6.45
C ASN A 335 9.08 -9.81 7.29
N PRO A 336 9.10 -11.07 6.83
CA PRO A 336 9.67 -12.18 7.58
C PRO A 336 11.17 -12.01 7.79
N VAL A 337 11.69 -12.44 8.94
CA VAL A 337 13.14 -12.52 9.14
C VAL A 337 13.72 -13.73 8.41
N LEU A 338 14.99 -13.66 8.02
CA LEU A 338 15.70 -14.72 7.31
C LEU A 338 15.67 -16.04 8.11
N GLY A 339 15.21 -17.13 7.51
CA GLY A 339 14.97 -18.41 8.19
C GLY A 339 13.71 -18.45 9.08
N GLU A 340 12.85 -17.43 9.06
CA GLU A 340 11.48 -17.52 9.57
C GLU A 340 10.68 -18.50 8.70
N THR A 341 9.78 -19.25 9.32
CA THR A 341 8.98 -20.29 8.67
C THR A 341 7.50 -20.14 8.98
N TYR A 342 6.63 -20.72 8.17
CA TYR A 342 5.21 -20.78 8.47
C TYR A 342 4.59 -22.07 7.92
N GLU A 343 3.86 -22.83 8.74
CA GLU A 343 2.99 -23.90 8.25
C GLU A 343 1.50 -23.57 8.31
N SER A 344 0.72 -24.18 7.41
CA SER A 344 -0.74 -24.14 7.40
C SER A 344 -1.29 -25.50 6.97
N HIS A 345 -1.66 -26.34 7.95
CA HIS A 345 -2.30 -27.64 7.70
C HIS A 345 -3.83 -27.45 7.69
N ARG A 346 -4.42 -27.58 6.50
CA ARG A 346 -5.85 -27.38 6.22
C ARG A 346 -6.51 -28.73 5.92
N LYS A 347 -6.69 -29.55 6.95
CA LYS A 347 -7.36 -30.87 6.85
C LYS A 347 -8.75 -30.75 6.22
N GLU A 348 -9.46 -29.69 6.58
CA GLU A 348 -10.78 -29.32 6.08
C GLU A 348 -10.82 -28.94 4.59
N ARG A 349 -9.64 -28.79 3.95
CA ARG A 349 -9.42 -28.49 2.52
C ARG A 349 -8.43 -29.47 1.86
N GLY A 350 -8.15 -30.60 2.51
CA GLY A 350 -7.29 -31.66 1.94
C GLY A 350 -5.81 -31.30 1.71
N PHE A 351 -5.28 -30.18 2.22
CA PHE A 351 -3.90 -29.75 1.93
C PHE A 351 -3.05 -29.39 3.16
N ARG A 352 -1.72 -29.44 2.96
CA ARG A 352 -0.71 -28.95 3.90
C ARG A 352 0.28 -28.01 3.21
N TYR A 353 0.51 -26.82 3.78
CA TYR A 353 1.38 -25.77 3.26
C TYR A 353 2.55 -25.52 4.22
N VAL A 354 3.74 -25.28 3.66
CA VAL A 354 4.95 -24.83 4.36
C VAL A 354 5.60 -23.69 3.58
N ALA A 355 6.14 -22.70 4.29
CA ALA A 355 6.95 -21.62 3.74
C ALA A 355 8.19 -21.32 4.60
N GLU A 356 9.23 -20.78 3.97
CA GLU A 356 10.48 -20.33 4.59
C GLU A 356 10.97 -19.04 3.93
N GLN A 357 11.47 -18.09 4.72
CA GLN A 357 12.14 -16.90 4.21
C GLN A 357 13.59 -17.25 3.82
N VAL A 358 13.77 -17.69 2.58
CA VAL A 358 15.05 -18.21 2.05
C VAL A 358 16.09 -17.13 1.77
N SER A 359 15.67 -15.88 1.52
CA SER A 359 16.57 -14.72 1.39
C SER A 359 15.93 -13.44 1.93
N HIS A 360 16.76 -12.48 2.31
CA HIS A 360 16.33 -11.15 2.79
C HIS A 360 16.91 -9.98 1.94
N HIS A 361 17.97 -10.23 1.15
CA HIS A 361 18.52 -9.25 0.20
C HIS A 361 18.88 -9.95 -1.13
N PRO A 362 18.04 -9.86 -2.18
CA PRO A 362 16.65 -9.40 -2.15
C PRO A 362 15.75 -10.36 -1.33
N PRO A 363 14.58 -9.91 -0.82
CA PRO A 363 13.68 -10.75 -0.06
C PRO A 363 13.04 -11.82 -0.97
N CYS A 364 13.15 -13.08 -0.54
CA CYS A 364 12.51 -14.21 -1.20
C CYS A 364 11.87 -15.14 -0.17
N SER A 365 10.59 -15.43 -0.37
CA SER A 365 9.78 -16.35 0.45
C SER A 365 9.49 -17.60 -0.39
N ALA A 366 10.14 -18.73 -0.09
CA ALA A 366 9.86 -19.99 -0.78
C ALA A 366 8.70 -20.71 -0.09
N VAL A 367 7.75 -21.21 -0.88
CA VAL A 367 6.52 -21.85 -0.38
C VAL A 367 6.21 -23.12 -1.15
N HIS A 368 5.62 -24.11 -0.47
CA HIS A 368 5.25 -25.40 -1.05
C HIS A 368 4.02 -25.98 -0.33
N ALA A 369 3.04 -26.44 -1.09
CA ALA A 369 1.82 -27.05 -0.58
C ALA A 369 1.46 -28.33 -1.33
N GLU A 370 0.95 -29.30 -0.58
CA GLU A 370 0.66 -30.66 -1.02
C GLU A 370 -0.78 -31.04 -0.68
N SER A 371 -1.48 -31.58 -1.66
CA SER A 371 -2.83 -32.18 -1.61
C SER A 371 -2.79 -33.50 -2.39
N GLU A 372 -3.78 -34.37 -2.21
CA GLU A 372 -3.99 -35.54 -3.08
C GLU A 372 -4.30 -35.12 -4.53
N ASN A 373 -4.89 -33.94 -4.73
CA ASN A 373 -5.30 -33.42 -6.03
C ASN A 373 -4.35 -32.38 -6.64
N PHE A 374 -3.40 -31.82 -5.88
CA PHE A 374 -2.49 -30.82 -6.41
C PHE A 374 -1.17 -30.70 -5.64
N THR A 375 -0.16 -30.15 -6.30
CA THR A 375 1.03 -29.59 -5.65
C THR A 375 1.21 -28.15 -6.12
N PHE A 376 1.32 -27.21 -5.19
CA PHE A 376 1.44 -25.77 -5.45
C PHE A 376 2.75 -25.26 -4.85
N TRP A 377 3.57 -24.53 -5.62
CA TRP A 377 4.81 -23.93 -5.11
C TRP A 377 5.20 -22.67 -5.86
N GLN A 378 6.00 -21.82 -5.20
CA GLN A 378 6.56 -20.59 -5.76
C GLN A 378 7.66 -20.06 -4.84
N ASP A 379 8.62 -19.33 -5.39
CA ASP A 379 9.65 -18.61 -4.65
C ASP A 379 9.44 -17.09 -4.79
N GLN A 380 8.48 -16.61 -4.01
CA GLN A 380 7.90 -15.27 -4.12
C GLN A 380 8.95 -14.19 -3.82
N ARG A 381 9.26 -13.36 -4.81
CA ARG A 381 10.14 -12.20 -4.70
C ARG A 381 9.34 -10.92 -4.92
N TRP A 382 9.60 -9.91 -4.11
CA TRP A 382 8.90 -8.63 -4.15
C TRP A 382 9.86 -7.50 -4.52
N LYS A 383 9.53 -6.71 -5.55
CA LYS A 383 10.20 -5.44 -5.87
C LYS A 383 9.18 -4.31 -5.83
N ASN A 384 9.41 -3.32 -4.98
CA ASN A 384 8.57 -2.13 -4.93
C ASN A 384 9.09 -1.07 -5.91
N LYS A 385 8.19 -0.21 -6.41
CA LYS A 385 8.55 1.05 -7.08
C LYS A 385 7.64 2.17 -6.58
N PHE A 386 8.22 3.24 -6.07
CA PHE A 386 7.49 4.38 -5.53
C PHE A 386 7.42 5.53 -6.55
N TRP A 387 6.21 5.82 -7.02
CA TRP A 387 5.93 6.83 -8.04
C TRP A 387 5.35 8.12 -7.43
N GLY A 388 5.88 8.56 -6.27
CA GLY A 388 5.49 9.77 -5.54
C GLY A 388 4.12 9.73 -4.86
N LYS A 389 3.05 9.39 -5.59
CA LYS A 389 1.67 9.23 -5.07
C LYS A 389 1.22 7.77 -4.98
N SER A 390 1.85 6.86 -5.71
CA SER A 390 1.48 5.44 -5.77
C SER A 390 2.70 4.55 -5.50
N LEU A 391 2.45 3.30 -5.12
CA LEU A 391 3.45 2.27 -4.90
C LEU A 391 3.08 1.03 -5.72
N GLU A 392 3.86 0.74 -6.77
CA GLU A 392 3.78 -0.55 -7.44
C GLU A 392 4.51 -1.60 -6.58
N ILE A 393 3.89 -2.77 -6.46
CA ILE A 393 4.41 -3.98 -5.85
C ILE A 393 4.45 -5.02 -6.98
N ILE A 394 5.66 -5.27 -7.47
CA ILE A 394 5.94 -6.17 -8.59
C ILE A 394 6.41 -7.51 -8.01
N SER A 395 5.73 -8.58 -8.42
CA SER A 395 6.10 -9.95 -8.09
C SER A 395 7.05 -10.51 -9.14
N SER A 396 8.08 -11.23 -8.73
CA SER A 396 8.86 -12.11 -9.61
C SER A 396 9.05 -13.51 -8.99
N GLY A 397 9.40 -14.48 -9.83
CA GLY A 397 9.18 -15.90 -9.59
C GLY A 397 7.84 -16.37 -10.18
N PRO A 398 7.77 -17.52 -10.87
CA PRO A 398 6.53 -18.06 -11.41
C PRO A 398 5.74 -18.84 -10.34
N VAL A 399 4.41 -18.74 -10.38
CA VAL A 399 3.53 -19.63 -9.63
C VAL A 399 3.41 -20.95 -10.37
N ASN A 400 3.52 -22.07 -9.64
CA ASN A 400 3.48 -23.41 -10.21
C ASN A 400 2.38 -24.26 -9.57
N VAL A 401 1.63 -24.99 -10.38
CA VAL A 401 0.67 -26.03 -9.96
C VAL A 401 0.87 -27.31 -10.77
N LYS A 402 0.91 -28.46 -10.09
CA LYS A 402 0.79 -29.79 -10.72
C LYS A 402 -0.55 -30.43 -10.39
N LEU A 403 -1.20 -31.05 -11.38
CA LEU A 403 -2.41 -31.86 -11.22
C LEU A 403 -2.10 -33.33 -11.55
N PRO A 404 -2.05 -34.23 -10.55
CA PRO A 404 -1.51 -35.58 -10.73
C PRO A 404 -2.41 -36.51 -11.55
N LYS A 405 -3.73 -36.28 -11.67
CA LYS A 405 -4.63 -37.16 -12.46
C LYS A 405 -4.22 -37.24 -13.94
N TYR A 406 -3.66 -36.15 -14.47
CA TYR A 406 -3.29 -36.02 -15.90
C TYR A 406 -1.78 -35.81 -16.12
N GLY A 407 -1.01 -35.57 -15.05
CA GLY A 407 0.41 -35.21 -15.15
C GLY A 407 0.67 -33.76 -15.58
N ASP A 408 -0.37 -32.92 -15.58
CA ASP A 408 -0.28 -31.51 -15.99
C ASP A 408 0.59 -30.71 -15.00
N HIS A 409 1.36 -29.75 -15.51
CA HIS A 409 2.15 -28.80 -14.70
C HIS A 409 1.96 -27.39 -15.27
N TYR A 410 1.05 -26.63 -14.66
CA TYR A 410 0.76 -25.25 -14.99
C TYR A 410 1.75 -24.28 -14.34
N GLU A 411 2.08 -23.22 -15.06
CA GLU A 411 3.02 -22.17 -14.65
C GLU A 411 2.48 -20.81 -15.11
N TRP A 412 2.53 -19.78 -14.25
CA TRP A 412 2.13 -18.41 -14.60
C TRP A 412 2.88 -17.30 -13.86
N ASN A 413 2.94 -16.11 -14.47
CA ASN A 413 3.41 -14.88 -13.83
C ASN A 413 2.27 -14.20 -13.05
N LYS A 414 2.59 -13.31 -12.10
CA LYS A 414 1.58 -12.50 -11.39
C LYS A 414 1.36 -11.13 -12.03
N ALA A 415 0.16 -10.58 -11.86
CA ALA A 415 -0.18 -9.20 -12.17
C ALA A 415 0.49 -8.22 -11.19
N VAL A 416 0.72 -6.98 -11.64
CA VAL A 416 1.25 -5.89 -10.81
C VAL A 416 0.16 -5.44 -9.84
N THR A 417 0.53 -5.22 -8.58
CA THR A 417 -0.35 -4.62 -7.57
C THR A 417 0.06 -3.17 -7.34
N CYS A 418 -0.87 -2.22 -7.41
CA CYS A 418 -0.60 -0.81 -7.21
C CYS A 418 -1.41 -0.27 -6.02
N VAL A 419 -0.73 0.20 -4.98
CA VAL A 419 -1.37 0.98 -3.93
C VAL A 419 -1.39 2.43 -4.39
N HIS A 420 -2.57 3.04 -4.48
CA HIS A 420 -2.73 4.45 -4.85
C HIS A 420 -2.87 5.35 -3.63
N ASN A 421 -2.56 6.63 -3.80
CA ASN A 421 -2.64 7.68 -2.77
C ASN A 421 -1.85 7.35 -1.48
N VAL A 422 -0.65 6.77 -1.61
CA VAL A 422 0.11 6.18 -0.48
C VAL A 422 0.70 7.19 0.53
N LEU A 423 0.42 8.47 0.34
CA LEU A 423 0.71 9.56 1.30
C LEU A 423 -0.57 10.11 1.98
N SER A 424 -1.74 9.62 1.57
CA SER A 424 -3.06 9.93 2.13
C SER A 424 -3.58 8.77 2.99
N GLN A 425 -4.69 9.01 3.69
CA GLN A 425 -5.49 7.95 4.32
C GLN A 425 -6.53 7.34 3.36
N GLN A 426 -6.93 8.05 2.30
CA GLN A 426 -7.81 7.53 1.24
C GLN A 426 -7.00 6.72 0.20
N ARG A 427 -6.44 5.61 0.66
CA ARG A 427 -5.72 4.63 -0.16
C ARG A 427 -6.71 3.67 -0.83
N TRP A 428 -6.35 3.19 -2.00
CA TRP A 428 -7.06 2.11 -2.69
C TRP A 428 -6.04 1.21 -3.41
N LEU A 429 -6.44 -0.02 -3.70
CA LEU A 429 -5.62 -1.03 -4.37
C LEU A 429 -6.16 -1.25 -5.79
N GLU A 430 -5.23 -1.42 -6.73
CA GLU A 430 -5.50 -1.78 -8.12
C GLU A 430 -4.60 -2.98 -8.50
N HIS A 431 -5.08 -3.83 -9.40
CA HIS A 431 -4.27 -4.86 -10.06
C HIS A 431 -4.31 -4.65 -11.57
N TYR A 432 -3.17 -4.75 -12.24
CA TYR A 432 -3.09 -4.62 -13.70
C TYR A 432 -1.93 -5.38 -14.34
N GLY A 433 -2.05 -5.57 -15.65
CA GLY A 433 -1.07 -6.27 -16.49
C GLY A 433 -1.59 -7.63 -16.96
N GLU A 434 -0.80 -8.30 -17.79
CA GLU A 434 -1.13 -9.62 -18.34
C GLU A 434 -0.55 -10.74 -17.47
N VAL A 435 -1.37 -11.76 -17.21
CA VAL A 435 -0.99 -13.05 -16.64
C VAL A 435 -1.12 -14.08 -17.76
N THR A 436 -0.02 -14.75 -18.10
CA THR A 436 -0.01 -15.85 -19.07
C THR A 436 0.19 -17.17 -18.34
N ILE A 437 -0.71 -18.13 -18.58
CA ILE A 437 -0.67 -19.47 -18.01
C ILE A 437 -0.34 -20.48 -19.12
N ARG A 438 0.69 -21.29 -18.87
CA ARG A 438 1.13 -22.38 -19.75
C ARG A 438 1.16 -23.71 -19.00
N ASN A 439 0.94 -24.81 -19.70
CA ASN A 439 1.21 -26.15 -19.19
C ASN A 439 2.57 -26.64 -19.73
N THR A 440 3.54 -26.86 -18.84
CA THR A 440 4.91 -27.26 -19.22
C THR A 440 5.02 -28.73 -19.68
N LYS A 441 3.90 -29.46 -19.74
CA LYS A 441 3.78 -30.83 -20.23
C LYS A 441 2.85 -30.98 -21.45
N SER A 442 2.15 -29.92 -21.86
CA SER A 442 1.19 -29.98 -22.96
C SER A 442 0.98 -28.62 -23.63
N ASP A 443 1.17 -28.58 -24.94
CA ASP A 443 0.95 -27.44 -25.84
C ASP A 443 -0.45 -27.50 -26.52
N ILE A 444 -1.43 -28.17 -25.89
CA ILE A 444 -2.82 -28.22 -26.37
C ILE A 444 -3.51 -26.85 -26.21
N CYS A 445 -3.26 -26.17 -25.09
CA CYS A 445 -3.85 -24.88 -24.77
C CYS A 445 -2.93 -23.97 -23.94
N THR A 446 -3.20 -22.67 -24.00
CA THR A 446 -2.64 -21.65 -23.10
C THR A 446 -3.78 -20.78 -22.58
N CYS A 447 -3.53 -19.97 -21.54
CA CYS A 447 -4.47 -18.94 -21.13
C CYS A 447 -3.78 -17.58 -20.99
N LYS A 448 -4.48 -16.52 -21.39
CA LYS A 448 -4.10 -15.13 -21.16
C LYS A 448 -5.18 -14.44 -20.34
N ILE A 449 -4.76 -13.67 -19.34
CA ILE A 449 -5.66 -12.95 -18.43
C ILE A 449 -5.14 -11.52 -18.29
N SER A 450 -5.94 -10.56 -18.74
CA SER A 450 -5.65 -9.13 -18.65
C SER A 450 -6.39 -8.53 -17.47
N PHE A 451 -5.64 -8.09 -16.46
CA PHE A 451 -6.16 -7.23 -15.40
C PHE A 451 -6.22 -5.79 -15.94
N VAL A 452 -7.43 -5.25 -16.09
CA VAL A 452 -7.67 -4.00 -16.84
C VAL A 452 -7.34 -2.79 -15.96
N LYS A 453 -6.30 -2.04 -16.35
CA LYS A 453 -5.90 -0.81 -15.66
C LYS A 453 -6.94 0.29 -15.85
N SER A 454 -7.42 0.88 -14.75
CA SER A 454 -8.41 1.95 -14.78
C SER A 454 -7.83 3.20 -15.45
N ARG A 455 -8.60 3.81 -16.35
CA ARG A 455 -8.26 5.10 -16.97
C ARG A 455 -9.06 6.21 -16.31
N TYR A 456 -8.65 7.47 -16.46
CA TYR A 456 -9.33 8.60 -15.79
C TYR A 456 -10.79 8.81 -16.27
N TRP A 457 -11.18 8.20 -17.40
CA TRP A 457 -12.53 8.22 -17.96
C TRP A 457 -13.27 6.89 -17.82
N THR A 458 -12.65 5.86 -17.21
CA THR A 458 -13.31 4.58 -16.93
C THR A 458 -14.38 4.79 -15.87
N SER A 459 -15.60 4.30 -16.12
CA SER A 459 -16.70 4.36 -15.15
C SER A 459 -16.39 3.51 -13.91
N ASP A 460 -16.90 3.93 -12.74
CA ASP A 460 -16.75 3.16 -11.49
C ASP A 460 -17.24 1.71 -11.63
N THR A 461 -18.19 1.45 -12.53
CA THR A 461 -18.79 0.14 -12.79
C THR A 461 -17.86 -0.89 -13.46
N SER A 462 -16.73 -0.47 -14.03
CA SER A 462 -15.71 -1.32 -14.68
C SER A 462 -14.30 -1.15 -14.11
N LYS A 463 -14.17 -0.52 -12.93
CA LYS A 463 -12.96 -0.68 -12.11
C LYS A 463 -12.80 -2.13 -11.70
N ASN A 464 -11.55 -2.58 -11.53
CA ASN A 464 -11.20 -3.95 -11.11
C ASN A 464 -11.64 -5.05 -12.11
N GLU A 465 -11.85 -4.71 -13.38
CA GLU A 465 -12.19 -5.65 -14.45
C GLU A 465 -11.03 -6.59 -14.79
N VAL A 466 -11.35 -7.86 -15.06
CA VAL A 466 -10.43 -8.88 -15.54
C VAL A 466 -11.05 -9.60 -16.73
N GLN A 467 -10.29 -9.71 -17.82
CA GLN A 467 -10.67 -10.39 -19.06
C GLN A 467 -9.73 -11.57 -19.31
N GLY A 468 -10.26 -12.78 -19.43
CA GLY A 468 -9.52 -14.03 -19.61
C GLY A 468 -9.91 -14.76 -20.89
N GLN A 469 -8.93 -15.42 -21.52
CA GLN A 469 -9.11 -16.24 -22.71
C GLN A 469 -8.34 -17.55 -22.59
N VAL A 470 -8.99 -18.68 -22.84
CA VAL A 470 -8.34 -19.98 -23.08
C VAL A 470 -8.18 -20.15 -24.59
N LEU A 471 -6.93 -20.30 -25.03
CA LEU A 471 -6.53 -20.39 -26.43
C LEU A 471 -6.10 -21.82 -26.75
N ASN A 472 -6.47 -22.36 -27.90
CA ASN A 472 -5.91 -23.62 -28.41
C ASN A 472 -4.51 -23.40 -29.02
N ARG A 473 -3.88 -24.49 -29.48
CA ARG A 473 -2.56 -24.45 -30.15
C ARG A 473 -2.49 -23.55 -31.40
N ALA A 474 -3.60 -23.35 -32.11
CA ALA A 474 -3.69 -22.45 -33.26
C ALA A 474 -3.86 -20.97 -32.87
N GLY A 475 -4.02 -20.67 -31.58
CA GLY A 475 -4.31 -19.34 -31.06
C GLY A 475 -5.80 -18.97 -31.10
N GLU A 476 -6.67 -19.92 -31.43
CA GLU A 476 -8.13 -19.70 -31.48
C GLU A 476 -8.72 -19.73 -30.07
N VAL A 477 -9.68 -18.84 -29.80
CA VAL A 477 -10.32 -18.70 -28.49
C VAL A 477 -11.35 -19.82 -28.29
N VAL A 478 -11.07 -20.75 -27.38
CA VAL A 478 -11.99 -21.84 -26.99
C VAL A 478 -12.92 -21.37 -25.88
N HIS A 479 -12.38 -20.67 -24.87
CA HIS A 479 -13.18 -19.99 -23.85
C HIS A 479 -12.79 -18.52 -23.72
N ARG A 480 -13.80 -17.67 -23.52
CA ARG A 480 -13.62 -16.38 -22.84
C ARG A 480 -14.19 -16.48 -21.44
N PHE A 481 -13.63 -15.71 -20.52
CA PHE A 481 -14.13 -15.57 -19.16
C PHE A 481 -13.74 -14.20 -18.59
N GLY A 482 -14.39 -13.77 -17.52
CA GLY A 482 -14.11 -12.47 -16.92
C GLY A 482 -15.13 -12.03 -15.89
N GLY A 483 -15.01 -10.79 -15.45
CA GLY A 483 -15.79 -10.19 -14.37
C GLY A 483 -14.94 -9.20 -13.60
N LEU A 484 -15.30 -8.90 -12.35
CA LEU A 484 -14.47 -8.08 -11.47
C LEU A 484 -13.80 -8.97 -10.42
N TRP A 485 -12.48 -8.82 -10.19
CA TRP A 485 -11.70 -9.71 -9.31
C TRP A 485 -12.15 -9.71 -7.83
N HIS A 486 -13.04 -8.81 -7.45
CA HIS A 486 -13.63 -8.66 -6.12
C HIS A 486 -15.13 -8.99 -6.03
N GLU A 487 -15.79 -9.30 -7.15
CA GLU A 487 -17.21 -9.69 -7.21
C GLU A 487 -17.37 -11.16 -7.68
N GLY A 488 -16.58 -11.60 -8.67
CA GLY A 488 -16.59 -12.97 -9.20
C GLY A 488 -16.23 -13.06 -10.68
N ILE A 489 -16.03 -14.29 -11.17
CA ILE A 489 -15.58 -14.59 -12.54
C ILE A 489 -16.51 -15.60 -13.22
N PHE A 490 -16.80 -15.33 -14.50
CA PHE A 490 -17.86 -15.95 -15.30
C PHE A 490 -17.29 -16.40 -16.63
N CYS A 491 -17.81 -17.49 -17.19
CA CYS A 491 -17.51 -17.92 -18.56
C CYS A 491 -18.76 -17.75 -19.43
N ASP A 492 -18.68 -16.94 -20.48
CA ASP A 492 -19.76 -16.68 -21.45
C ASP A 492 -19.87 -17.80 -22.50
N THR A 493 -18.74 -18.43 -22.84
CA THR A 493 -18.65 -19.49 -23.85
C THR A 493 -19.16 -20.88 -23.42
N LEU A 494 -19.45 -21.09 -22.13
CA LEU A 494 -20.06 -22.34 -21.67
C LEU A 494 -21.54 -22.43 -22.12
N PRO A 495 -22.09 -23.66 -22.33
CA PRO A 495 -23.47 -23.84 -22.82
C PRO A 495 -24.57 -23.14 -22.00
N ASN A 496 -24.29 -22.84 -20.74
CA ASN A 496 -25.01 -21.83 -19.95
C ASN A 496 -23.96 -20.86 -19.37
N PRO A 497 -24.04 -19.54 -19.60
CA PRO A 497 -23.10 -18.57 -19.03
C PRO A 497 -23.08 -18.59 -17.49
N GLN A 498 -22.02 -19.15 -16.91
CA GLN A 498 -21.98 -19.61 -15.51
C GLN A 498 -20.94 -18.87 -14.67
N CYS A 499 -21.29 -18.60 -13.40
CA CYS A 499 -20.33 -18.22 -12.36
C CYS A 499 -19.38 -19.39 -12.08
N ILE A 500 -18.09 -19.21 -12.36
CA ILE A 500 -17.06 -20.21 -12.08
C ILE A 500 -16.54 -20.07 -10.64
N TRP A 501 -16.51 -18.83 -10.14
CA TRP A 501 -16.06 -18.48 -8.79
C TRP A 501 -16.62 -17.11 -8.37
N LYS A 502 -16.83 -16.93 -7.06
CA LYS A 502 -17.00 -15.63 -6.40
C LYS A 502 -16.31 -15.65 -5.02
N PRO A 503 -15.83 -14.51 -4.50
CA PRO A 503 -15.21 -14.46 -3.17
C PRO A 503 -16.13 -14.95 -2.05
N ASN A 504 -15.52 -15.41 -0.95
CA ASN A 504 -16.23 -15.70 0.30
C ASN A 504 -16.89 -14.43 0.86
N THR A 505 -18.09 -14.56 1.42
CA THR A 505 -18.79 -13.45 2.07
C THR A 505 -17.94 -12.86 3.21
N GLN A 506 -17.59 -11.60 3.08
CA GLN A 506 -16.77 -10.88 4.05
C GLN A 506 -17.55 -10.71 5.37
N PRO A 507 -16.98 -11.03 6.54
CA PRO A 507 -17.67 -10.85 7.82
C PRO A 507 -18.01 -9.39 8.13
N ASP A 508 -19.17 -9.11 8.73
CA ASP A 508 -19.64 -7.74 9.04
C ASP A 508 -18.63 -6.94 9.88
N ASP A 509 -17.93 -7.61 10.78
CA ASP A 509 -16.93 -7.06 11.70
C ASP A 509 -15.52 -6.89 11.09
N HIS A 510 -15.31 -7.20 9.80
CA HIS A 510 -13.97 -7.19 9.18
C HIS A 510 -13.20 -5.87 9.35
N PHE A 511 -13.91 -4.73 9.39
CA PHE A 511 -13.31 -3.42 9.59
C PHE A 511 -12.65 -3.26 10.97
N GLN A 512 -13.06 -4.05 11.96
CA GLN A 512 -12.48 -4.12 13.31
C GLN A 512 -11.24 -5.02 13.37
N TYR A 513 -11.04 -5.89 12.38
CA TYR A 513 -9.97 -6.87 12.32
C TYR A 513 -9.16 -6.71 11.03
N TYR A 514 -8.60 -5.51 10.82
CA TYR A 514 -7.67 -5.17 9.73
C TYR A 514 -8.21 -5.34 8.29
N GLY A 515 -9.48 -5.69 8.09
CA GLY A 515 -10.04 -6.11 6.80
C GLY A 515 -9.98 -7.63 6.56
N PHE A 516 -9.73 -8.44 7.58
CA PHE A 516 -9.57 -9.88 7.45
C PHE A 516 -10.91 -10.61 7.23
N GLY A 517 -11.02 -11.28 6.10
CA GLY A 517 -11.97 -12.37 5.88
C GLY A 517 -11.64 -13.59 6.74
N ARG A 518 -12.52 -14.61 6.74
CA ARG A 518 -12.41 -15.76 7.65
C ARG A 518 -11.06 -16.46 7.56
N TYR A 519 -10.61 -16.83 6.36
CA TYR A 519 -9.38 -17.60 6.17
C TYR A 519 -8.15 -16.89 6.76
N ALA A 520 -8.05 -15.57 6.58
CA ALA A 520 -6.97 -14.74 7.10
C ALA A 520 -6.92 -14.71 8.64
N ARG A 521 -8.07 -14.61 9.32
CA ARG A 521 -8.13 -14.64 10.80
C ARG A 521 -7.57 -15.93 11.37
N GLU A 522 -7.81 -17.06 10.71
CA GLU A 522 -7.38 -18.39 11.13
C GLU A 522 -5.84 -18.61 11.01
N LEU A 523 -5.12 -17.84 10.18
CA LEU A 523 -3.72 -18.13 9.83
C LEU A 523 -2.75 -18.10 11.03
N ASN A 524 -2.88 -17.09 11.88
CA ASN A 524 -1.96 -16.84 12.99
C ASN A 524 -2.46 -17.38 14.35
N GLU A 525 -3.48 -18.24 14.32
CA GLU A 525 -3.98 -18.96 15.50
C GLU A 525 -2.93 -19.95 16.04
N LEU A 526 -2.68 -19.92 17.36
CA LEU A 526 -1.67 -20.75 18.03
C LEU A 526 -2.29 -21.59 19.17
N THR A 527 -2.87 -22.73 18.81
CA THR A 527 -3.47 -23.67 19.76
C THR A 527 -2.42 -24.41 20.60
N SER A 528 -2.85 -24.97 21.74
CA SER A 528 -2.02 -25.85 22.59
C SER A 528 -1.49 -27.08 21.85
N GLU A 529 -2.15 -27.49 20.77
CA GLU A 529 -1.83 -28.65 19.96
C GLU A 529 -0.74 -28.30 18.96
N LEU A 530 -0.85 -27.14 18.30
CA LEU A 530 0.20 -26.59 17.45
C LEU A 530 1.50 -26.32 18.24
N LYS A 531 1.39 -25.79 19.47
CA LYS A 531 2.55 -25.54 20.36
C LYS A 531 3.42 -26.77 20.67
N LYS A 532 2.94 -27.99 20.40
CA LYS A 532 3.67 -29.26 20.62
C LYS A 532 4.44 -29.75 19.37
N VAL A 533 4.17 -29.19 18.19
CA VAL A 533 4.60 -29.74 16.90
C VAL A 533 5.18 -28.72 15.91
N LEU A 534 5.04 -27.41 16.19
CA LEU A 534 5.66 -26.35 15.40
C LEU A 534 7.17 -26.24 15.64
N PRO A 535 7.97 -25.77 14.67
CA PRO A 535 9.34 -25.38 14.92
C PRO A 535 9.40 -24.07 15.73
N PRO A 536 10.47 -23.81 16.50
CA PRO A 536 10.72 -22.52 17.15
C PRO A 536 10.82 -21.32 16.19
N SER A 537 10.87 -21.57 14.87
CA SER A 537 10.88 -20.58 13.80
C SER A 537 9.51 -20.31 13.16
N ASP A 538 8.40 -20.91 13.63
CA ASP A 538 7.07 -20.64 13.06
C ASP A 538 6.59 -19.24 13.44
N THR A 539 6.09 -18.48 12.45
CA THR A 539 5.57 -17.10 12.60
C THR A 539 4.57 -16.94 13.75
N ARG A 540 3.84 -17.98 14.17
CA ARG A 540 2.92 -17.87 15.31
C ARG A 540 3.62 -17.54 16.64
N TYR A 541 4.90 -17.87 16.78
CA TYR A 541 5.73 -17.50 17.94
C TYR A 541 6.39 -16.12 17.79
N ARG A 542 6.35 -15.51 16.59
CA ARG A 542 6.97 -14.21 16.32
C ARG A 542 6.37 -13.12 17.23
N PRO A 543 7.15 -12.54 18.14
CA PRO A 543 6.58 -11.84 19.29
C PRO A 543 6.07 -10.43 18.96
N ASP A 544 6.72 -9.68 18.08
CA ASP A 544 6.24 -8.36 17.61
C ASP A 544 4.87 -8.47 16.91
N GLN A 545 4.72 -9.47 16.04
CA GLN A 545 3.45 -9.74 15.36
C GLN A 545 2.35 -10.21 16.33
N ARG A 546 2.69 -11.03 17.34
CA ARG A 546 1.71 -11.47 18.36
C ARG A 546 1.21 -10.31 19.21
N ILE A 547 2.13 -9.47 19.70
CA ILE A 547 1.80 -8.34 20.58
C ILE A 547 0.93 -7.31 19.83
N LEU A 548 1.12 -7.12 18.52
CA LEU A 548 0.22 -6.31 17.69
C LEU A 548 -1.19 -6.93 17.58
N GLU A 549 -1.30 -8.25 17.44
CA GLU A 549 -2.58 -8.97 17.38
C GLU A 549 -3.36 -8.92 18.70
N GLU A 550 -2.64 -8.74 19.81
CA GLU A 550 -3.16 -8.53 21.16
C GLU A 550 -3.43 -7.03 21.46
N GLY A 551 -3.14 -6.13 20.51
CA GLY A 551 -3.52 -4.71 20.53
C GLY A 551 -2.46 -3.75 21.08
N ASP A 552 -1.33 -4.23 21.62
CA ASP A 552 -0.27 -3.37 22.17
C ASP A 552 0.72 -2.94 21.07
N VAL A 553 0.34 -1.89 20.32
CA VAL A 553 1.19 -1.31 19.26
C VAL A 553 2.56 -0.88 19.78
N ALA A 554 2.66 -0.36 21.00
CA ALA A 554 3.91 0.16 21.57
C ALA A 554 4.86 -0.97 22.01
N GLY A 555 4.31 -2.04 22.59
CA GLY A 555 5.05 -3.27 22.88
C GLY A 555 5.50 -3.98 21.61
N ALA A 556 4.66 -3.98 20.56
CA ALA A 556 5.01 -4.51 19.25
C ALA A 556 6.15 -3.74 18.60
N ASP A 557 6.12 -2.40 18.57
CA ASP A 557 7.19 -1.56 18.00
C ASP A 557 8.54 -1.81 18.68
N ARG A 558 8.59 -1.81 20.02
CA ARG A 558 9.81 -2.15 20.77
C ARG A 558 10.31 -3.55 20.42
N LYS A 559 9.42 -4.54 20.37
CA LYS A 559 9.81 -5.92 20.07
C LYS A 559 10.24 -6.11 18.62
N LYS A 560 9.69 -5.33 17.67
CA LYS A 560 10.09 -5.32 16.26
C LYS A 560 11.53 -4.84 16.11
N GLU A 561 11.91 -3.77 16.82
CA GLU A 561 13.29 -3.29 16.87
C GLU A 561 14.26 -4.37 17.41
N GLU A 562 13.89 -5.07 18.49
CA GLU A 562 14.68 -6.18 19.04
C GLU A 562 14.86 -7.35 18.04
N VAL A 563 13.78 -7.79 17.39
CA VAL A 563 13.78 -8.90 16.41
C VAL A 563 14.62 -8.53 15.17
N GLU A 564 14.43 -7.32 14.63
CA GLU A 564 15.26 -6.84 13.53
C GLU A 564 16.74 -6.72 13.94
N GLN A 565 17.03 -6.27 15.18
CA GLN A 565 18.40 -6.15 15.68
C GLN A 565 19.08 -7.52 15.78
N LYS A 566 18.39 -8.53 16.29
CA LYS A 566 18.89 -9.90 16.34
C LYS A 566 19.22 -10.45 14.94
N GLN A 567 18.37 -10.17 13.95
CA GLN A 567 18.69 -10.46 12.54
C GLN A 567 19.93 -9.70 12.05
N ARG A 568 20.01 -8.38 12.31
CA ARG A 568 21.14 -7.51 11.92
C ARG A 568 22.47 -8.04 12.47
N ASP A 569 22.50 -8.52 13.71
CA ASP A 569 23.72 -9.01 14.35
C ASP A 569 24.11 -10.42 13.90
N ARG A 570 23.16 -11.37 13.79
CA ARG A 570 23.41 -12.69 13.21
C ARG A 570 23.96 -12.59 11.78
N ARG A 571 23.48 -11.63 10.97
CA ARG A 571 24.02 -11.35 9.62
C ARG A 571 25.48 -10.90 9.65
N LYS A 572 25.88 -10.07 10.64
CA LYS A 572 27.29 -9.65 10.83
C LYS A 572 28.16 -10.82 11.27
N GLU A 573 27.65 -11.73 12.08
CA GLU A 573 28.40 -12.90 12.57
C GLU A 573 28.69 -13.91 11.47
N LEU A 574 27.69 -14.23 10.63
CA LEU A 574 27.88 -15.04 9.43
C LEU A 574 28.92 -14.42 8.49
N ALA A 575 28.77 -13.12 8.18
CA ALA A 575 29.72 -12.39 7.33
C ALA A 575 31.16 -12.36 7.89
N LYS A 576 31.35 -12.24 9.21
CA LYS A 576 32.69 -12.31 9.86
C LYS A 576 33.39 -13.66 9.68
N LYS A 577 32.64 -14.74 9.45
CA LYS A 577 33.19 -16.08 9.21
C LYS A 577 33.34 -16.44 7.73
N GLY A 578 32.74 -15.65 6.82
CA GLY A 578 32.55 -16.03 5.43
C GLY A 578 31.46 -17.09 5.23
N GLU A 579 30.52 -17.21 6.16
CA GLU A 579 29.36 -18.12 6.07
C GLU A 579 28.16 -17.37 5.45
N GLU A 580 27.35 -18.08 4.66
CA GLU A 580 26.01 -17.64 4.25
C GLU A 580 24.93 -18.39 5.04
N HIS A 581 23.72 -17.84 5.12
CA HIS A 581 22.58 -18.56 5.66
C HIS A 581 22.12 -19.63 4.66
N VAL A 582 22.08 -20.89 5.11
CA VAL A 582 21.50 -22.01 4.35
C VAL A 582 20.07 -22.26 4.84
N PRO A 583 19.04 -22.07 3.99
CA PRO A 583 17.66 -22.41 4.34
C PRO A 583 17.48 -23.91 4.59
N ARG A 584 16.56 -24.24 5.49
CA ARG A 584 16.47 -25.56 6.12
C ARG A 584 15.51 -26.51 5.39
N PHE A 585 14.48 -25.99 4.75
CA PHE A 585 13.36 -26.76 4.19
C PHE A 585 13.21 -26.59 2.68
N PHE A 586 13.91 -25.62 2.10
CA PHE A 586 14.02 -25.38 0.67
C PHE A 586 15.48 -25.43 0.23
N ARG A 587 15.71 -25.87 -1.01
CA ARG A 587 17.02 -25.86 -1.65
C ARG A 587 17.01 -24.97 -2.88
N LYS A 588 18.16 -24.36 -3.15
CA LYS A 588 18.43 -23.57 -4.35
C LYS A 588 18.69 -24.51 -5.54
N GLU A 589 18.01 -24.29 -6.65
CA GLU A 589 18.28 -24.91 -7.96
C GLU A 589 18.35 -23.82 -9.03
N MET A 590 18.74 -24.19 -10.26
CA MET A 590 18.68 -23.32 -11.43
C MET A 590 17.65 -23.87 -12.42
N ASP A 591 16.82 -23.01 -13.00
CA ASP A 591 15.87 -23.39 -14.04
C ASP A 591 16.55 -23.57 -15.42
N ALA A 592 15.77 -23.96 -16.43
CA ALA A 592 16.26 -24.19 -17.79
C ALA A 592 16.72 -22.90 -18.52
N ALA A 593 16.45 -21.72 -17.97
CA ALA A 593 16.92 -20.42 -18.46
C ALA A 593 18.08 -19.85 -17.62
N GLY A 594 18.55 -20.58 -16.59
CA GLY A 594 19.62 -20.17 -15.70
C GLY A 594 19.19 -19.25 -14.54
N ASN A 595 17.89 -19.10 -14.30
CA ASN A 595 17.40 -18.36 -13.12
C ASN A 595 17.53 -19.23 -11.87
N GLU A 596 17.96 -18.62 -10.77
CA GLU A 596 17.80 -19.20 -9.44
C GLU A 596 16.32 -19.47 -9.16
N ILE A 597 16.00 -20.65 -8.61
CA ILE A 597 14.67 -21.03 -8.08
C ILE A 597 14.81 -21.76 -6.74
N TRP A 598 13.75 -21.75 -5.93
CA TRP A 598 13.73 -22.47 -4.64
C TRP A 598 12.66 -23.55 -4.60
N LEU A 599 13.07 -24.80 -4.35
CA LEU A 599 12.18 -25.97 -4.28
C LEU A 599 12.24 -26.62 -2.90
N SER A 600 11.12 -27.15 -2.40
CA SER A 600 11.12 -27.87 -1.12
C SER A 600 12.04 -29.09 -1.18
N ASN A 601 12.86 -29.28 -0.14
CA ASN A 601 13.69 -30.47 0.04
C ASN A 601 12.90 -31.67 0.62
N GLY A 602 11.59 -31.49 0.88
CA GLY A 602 10.72 -32.57 1.36
C GLY A 602 11.10 -33.11 2.74
N THR A 603 11.80 -32.32 3.57
CA THR A 603 12.17 -32.71 4.94
C THR A 603 11.20 -32.18 6.01
N TYR A 604 10.55 -31.03 5.80
CA TYR A 604 9.75 -30.35 6.84
C TYR A 604 8.74 -31.27 7.52
N TRP A 605 7.82 -31.87 6.75
CA TRP A 605 6.79 -32.77 7.28
C TRP A 605 7.38 -34.03 7.92
N LYS A 606 8.48 -34.57 7.36
CA LYS A 606 9.18 -35.73 7.93
C LYS A 606 9.72 -35.38 9.31
N ILE A 607 10.48 -34.30 9.45
CA ILE A 607 11.05 -33.83 10.73
C ILE A 607 9.95 -33.49 11.73
N ARG A 608 8.86 -32.84 11.29
CA ARG A 608 7.68 -32.53 12.12
C ARG A 608 7.03 -33.77 12.72
N GLU A 609 6.98 -34.87 11.96
CA GLU A 609 6.44 -36.16 12.40
C GLU A 609 7.47 -36.92 13.27
N GLN A 610 8.70 -37.09 12.80
CA GLN A 610 9.83 -37.71 13.51
C GLN A 610 11.18 -37.10 13.07
N PRO A 611 12.04 -36.65 14.01
CA PRO A 611 11.96 -36.81 15.46
C PRO A 611 11.10 -35.75 16.19
N GLY A 612 10.47 -34.83 15.46
CA GLY A 612 9.83 -33.63 15.99
C GLY A 612 10.85 -32.49 16.17
N PHE A 613 10.47 -31.24 15.87
CA PHE A 613 11.41 -30.11 15.84
C PHE A 613 12.11 -29.84 17.18
N ALA A 614 11.46 -30.13 18.31
CA ALA A 614 12.06 -30.02 19.65
C ALA A 614 13.29 -30.95 19.85
N ASN A 615 13.40 -32.01 19.06
CA ASN A 615 14.52 -32.96 19.07
C ASN A 615 15.53 -32.71 17.93
N THR A 616 15.61 -31.46 17.46
CA THR A 616 16.54 -31.04 16.40
C THR A 616 17.18 -29.70 16.75
N GLU A 617 18.30 -29.37 16.10
CA GLU A 617 18.84 -28.02 16.11
C GLU A 617 17.86 -27.07 15.37
N ASN A 618 17.63 -25.88 15.94
CA ASN A 618 16.71 -24.89 15.41
C ASN A 618 17.37 -23.51 15.44
N LEU A 619 17.05 -22.66 14.46
CA LEU A 619 17.45 -21.26 14.47
C LEU A 619 16.66 -20.51 15.54
N ASP A 620 17.36 -19.85 16.46
CA ASP A 620 16.78 -18.86 17.34
C ASP A 620 16.67 -17.52 16.61
N LEU A 621 15.42 -17.05 16.45
CA LEU A 621 15.07 -15.85 15.71
C LEU A 621 14.71 -14.66 16.62
N TRP A 622 14.37 -14.90 17.90
CA TRP A 622 13.69 -13.89 18.74
C TRP A 622 13.73 -14.11 20.27
N CYS A 623 14.35 -15.19 20.77
CA CYS A 623 14.45 -15.44 22.22
C CYS A 623 15.54 -14.60 22.93
#